data_AF-A0A426VXR0-F1
#
_entry.id   AF-A0A426VXR0-F1
#
_cell.length_a   1.000
_cell.length_b   1.000
_cell.length_c   1.000
_cell.angle_alpha   90.00
_cell.angle_beta   90.00
_cell.angle_gamma   90.00
#
_symmetry.space_group_name_H-M   'P 1'
#
loop_
_entity.id
_entity.type
_entity.pdbx_description
1 polymer ?
#
loop_
_entity_poly.entity_id
_entity_poly.type
_entity_poly.pdbx_seq_one_letter_code
_entity_poly.pdbx_strand_id
1 'polypeptide(L)'
;MGTLVIRPEIAVDQFLPIFIESTLVLVFGVGYAAIITLSKMGYFSKKWMPVGYLFWALQTYFLYDFSVLIQSNHFTLKVMMVTMVAYLFIPHLYFYLISAADERYEDTDDIMQDTNK
;
A
#
# COMPACT_ATOMS: atom_id res chain seq x y z
N MET A 1 21.12 1.81 35.65
CA MET A 1 21.90 1.88 34.40
C MET A 1 21.11 1.14 33.33
N GLY A 2 20.64 1.84 32.30
CA GLY A 2 19.89 1.20 31.22
C GLY A 2 20.80 0.32 30.38
N THR A 3 20.37 -0.90 30.09
CA THR A 3 21.11 -1.85 29.25
C THR A 3 21.30 -1.25 27.87
N LEU A 4 22.54 -0.98 27.48
CA LEU A 4 22.87 -0.52 26.12
C LEU A 4 22.68 -1.70 25.17
N VAL A 5 21.56 -1.70 24.44
CA VAL A 5 21.32 -2.66 23.36
C VAL A 5 22.20 -2.26 22.18
N ILE A 6 23.35 -2.91 22.04
CA ILE A 6 24.24 -2.72 20.89
C ILE A 6 23.58 -3.42 19.70
N ARG A 7 23.12 -2.65 18.71
CA ARG A 7 22.62 -3.18 17.44
C ARG A 7 23.83 -3.72 16.65
N PRO A 8 23.72 -4.91 16.01
CA PRO A 8 24.74 -5.36 15.08
C PRO A 8 24.98 -4.29 14.01
N GLU A 9 26.24 -3.96 13.73
CA GLU A 9 26.57 -3.09 12.60
C GLU A 9 26.21 -3.81 11.30
N ILE A 10 25.54 -3.09 10.40
CA ILE A 10 25.25 -3.59 9.05
C ILE A 10 26.58 -3.64 8.31
N ALA A 11 26.96 -4.83 7.86
CA ALA A 11 28.19 -5.00 7.08
C ALA A 11 28.08 -4.19 5.77
N VAL A 12 29.17 -3.52 5.38
CA VAL A 12 29.16 -2.55 4.27
C VAL A 12 28.78 -3.20 2.93
N ASP A 13 29.08 -4.49 2.76
CA ASP A 13 28.69 -5.32 1.62
C ASP A 13 27.18 -5.58 1.54
N GLN A 14 26.45 -5.48 2.66
CA GLN A 14 25.00 -5.66 2.74
C GLN A 14 24.23 -4.38 2.39
N PHE A 15 24.91 -3.23 2.32
CA PHE A 15 24.26 -1.95 2.02
C PHE A 15 23.55 -1.96 0.66
N LEU A 16 24.23 -2.41 -0.39
CA LEU A 16 23.69 -2.39 -1.75
C LEU A 16 22.46 -3.33 -1.90
N PRO A 17 22.50 -4.59 -1.41
CA PRO A 17 21.31 -5.44 -1.35
C PRO A 17 20.13 -4.78 -0.62
N ILE A 18 20.34 -4.25 0.59
CA ILE A 18 19.29 -3.59 1.39
C ILE A 18 18.69 -2.41 0.61
N PHE A 19 19.54 -1.62 -0.04
CA PHE A 19 19.10 -0.48 -0.83
C PHE A 19 18.23 -0.91 -2.01
N ILE A 20 18.65 -1.93 -2.77
CA ILE A 20 17.90 -2.46 -3.90
C ILE A 20 16.55 -3.01 -3.43
N GLU A 21 16.55 -3.85 -2.39
CA GLU A 21 15.34 -4.41 -1.78
C GLU A 21 14.36 -3.33 -1.36
N SER A 22 14.83 -2.32 -0.61
CA SER A 22 13.99 -1.19 -0.21
C SER A 22 13.44 -0.39 -1.39
N THR A 23 14.23 -0.23 -2.46
CA THR A 23 13.80 0.46 -3.67
C THR A 23 12.72 -0.34 -4.41
N LEU A 24 12.87 -1.66 -4.49
CA LEU A 24 11.88 -2.54 -5.11
C LEU A 24 10.55 -2.49 -4.34
N VAL A 25 10.56 -2.47 -3.00
CA VAL A 25 9.34 -2.26 -2.20
C VAL A 25 8.61 -0.98 -2.65
N LEU A 26 9.34 0.12 -2.82
CA LEU A 26 8.73 1.39 -3.23
C LEU A 26 8.20 1.35 -4.66
N VAL A 27 8.98 0.82 -5.60
CA VAL A 27 8.60 0.72 -7.01
C VAL A 27 7.35 -0.15 -7.19
N PHE A 28 7.32 -1.31 -6.57
CA PHE A 28 6.15 -2.19 -6.61
C PHE A 28 4.95 -1.59 -5.87
N GLY A 29 5.17 -0.86 -4.77
CA GLY A 29 4.11 -0.18 -4.04
C GLY A 29 3.43 0.95 -4.82
N VAL A 30 4.22 1.77 -5.50
CA VAL A 30 3.69 2.78 -6.43
C VAL A 30 2.98 2.12 -7.60
N GLY A 31 3.55 1.04 -8.16
CA GLY A 31 2.92 0.30 -9.25
C GLY A 31 1.57 -0.31 -8.87
N TYR A 32 1.46 -0.92 -7.67
CA TYR A 32 0.18 -1.41 -7.14
C TYR A 32 -0.84 -0.29 -7.04
N ALA A 33 -0.50 0.81 -6.36
CA ALA A 33 -1.41 1.93 -6.17
C ALA A 33 -1.85 2.54 -7.50
N ALA A 34 -0.92 2.76 -8.43
CA ALA A 34 -1.20 3.31 -9.74
C ALA A 34 -2.11 2.40 -10.58
N ILE A 35 -1.81 1.10 -10.68
CA ILE A 35 -2.60 0.16 -11.49
C ILE A 35 -4.03 0.07 -10.95
N ILE A 36 -4.21 -0.09 -9.63
CA ILE A 36 -5.54 -0.21 -9.03
C ILE A 36 -6.34 1.09 -9.19
N THR A 37 -5.70 2.23 -8.95
CA THR A 37 -6.34 3.56 -9.06
C THR A 37 -6.76 3.85 -10.49
N LEU A 38 -5.85 3.71 -11.46
CA LEU A 38 -6.15 3.97 -12.87
C LEU A 38 -7.19 2.98 -13.43
N SER A 39 -7.20 1.74 -12.95
CA SER A 39 -8.21 0.74 -13.31
C SER A 39 -9.59 1.06 -12.74
N LYS A 40 -9.66 1.65 -11.53
CA LYS A 40 -10.93 2.06 -10.91
C LYS A 40 -11.47 3.38 -11.48
N MET A 41 -10.60 4.31 -11.86
CA MET A 41 -10.97 5.56 -12.56
C MET A 41 -11.39 5.34 -14.03
N GLY A 42 -11.22 4.12 -14.56
CA GLY A 42 -11.60 3.80 -15.94
C GLY A 42 -10.56 4.16 -17.01
N TYR A 43 -9.40 4.69 -16.63
CA TYR A 43 -8.28 4.91 -17.55
C TYR A 43 -7.67 3.59 -18.06
N PHE A 44 -7.72 2.53 -17.23
CA PHE A 44 -7.33 1.17 -17.61
C PHE A 44 -8.50 0.19 -17.53
N SER A 45 -8.45 -0.85 -18.37
CA SER A 45 -9.42 -1.95 -18.30
C SER A 45 -9.30 -2.66 -16.95
N LYS A 46 -10.43 -3.02 -16.33
CA LYS A 46 -10.49 -3.81 -15.08
C LYS A 46 -9.69 -5.12 -15.16
N LYS A 47 -9.38 -5.61 -16.37
CA LYS A 47 -8.49 -6.77 -16.62
C LYS A 47 -7.05 -6.57 -16.12
N TRP A 48 -6.63 -5.33 -15.85
CA TRP A 48 -5.30 -5.01 -15.31
C TRP A 48 -5.24 -5.11 -13.77
N MET A 49 -6.37 -5.23 -13.07
CA MET A 49 -6.38 -5.38 -11.61
C MET A 49 -5.56 -6.57 -11.08
N PRO A 50 -5.56 -7.77 -11.70
CA PRO A 50 -4.71 -8.88 -11.30
C PRO A 50 -3.21 -8.53 -11.32
N VAL A 51 -2.77 -7.70 -12.28
CA VAL A 51 -1.39 -7.22 -12.34
C VAL A 51 -1.08 -6.31 -11.15
N GLY A 52 -2.04 -5.46 -10.75
CA GLY A 52 -1.92 -4.70 -9.52
C GLY A 52 -1.70 -5.60 -8.30
N TYR A 53 -2.51 -6.63 -8.11
CA TYR A 53 -2.34 -7.57 -6.99
C TYR A 53 -1.01 -8.35 -7.05
N LEU A 54 -0.49 -8.63 -8.24
CA LEU A 54 0.86 -9.17 -8.40
C LEU A 54 1.93 -8.19 -7.88
N PHE A 55 1.80 -6.90 -8.19
CA PHE A 55 2.71 -5.87 -7.68
C PHE A 55 2.63 -5.76 -6.16
N TRP A 56 1.43 -5.87 -5.56
CA TRP A 56 1.29 -5.94 -4.10
C TRP A 56 1.99 -7.18 -3.50
N ALA A 57 1.85 -8.34 -4.13
CA ALA A 57 2.51 -9.56 -3.67
C ALA A 57 4.04 -9.44 -3.75
N LEU A 58 4.56 -8.88 -4.84
CA LEU A 58 5.99 -8.60 -5.01
C LEU A 58 6.50 -7.57 -3.99
N GLN A 59 5.79 -6.46 -3.81
CA GLN A 59 6.10 -5.47 -2.76
C GLN A 59 6.17 -6.13 -1.37
N THR A 60 5.18 -6.97 -1.04
CA THR A 60 5.11 -7.65 0.26
C THR A 60 6.26 -8.63 0.44
N TYR A 61 6.63 -9.35 -0.62
CA TYR A 61 7.78 -10.25 -0.63
C TYR A 61 9.10 -9.50 -0.36
N PHE A 62 9.37 -8.43 -1.11
CA PHE A 62 10.59 -7.64 -0.92
C PHE A 62 10.60 -6.90 0.42
N LEU A 63 9.42 -6.53 0.97
CA LEU A 63 9.35 -5.97 2.32
C LEU A 63 9.74 -7.01 3.38
N TYR A 64 9.29 -8.25 3.20
CA TYR A 64 9.68 -9.35 4.09
C TYR A 64 11.19 -9.57 4.02
N ASP A 65 11.76 -9.67 2.81
CA ASP A 65 13.19 -9.90 2.62
C ASP A 65 14.03 -8.75 3.19
N PHE A 66 13.66 -7.50 2.86
CA PHE A 66 14.22 -6.29 3.46
C PHE A 66 14.19 -6.33 4.99
N SER A 67 13.06 -6.72 5.59
CA SER A 67 12.90 -6.82 7.05
C SER A 67 13.86 -7.81 7.68
N VAL A 68 14.12 -8.94 7.00
CA VAL A 68 15.05 -9.97 7.44
C VAL A 68 16.49 -9.46 7.31
N LEU A 69 16.83 -8.81 6.20
CA LEU A 69 18.16 -8.25 5.94
C LEU A 69 18.57 -7.19 6.97
N ILE A 70 17.64 -6.31 7.37
CA ILE A 70 17.91 -5.30 8.41
C ILE A 70 17.86 -5.88 9.85
N GLN A 71 17.73 -7.20 9.98
CA GLN A 71 17.65 -7.94 11.24
C GLN A 71 16.57 -7.37 12.16
N SER A 72 15.38 -7.10 11.60
CA SER A 72 14.26 -6.59 12.38
C SER A 72 13.85 -7.57 13.47
N ASN A 73 13.39 -7.03 14.61
CA ASN A 73 12.76 -7.83 15.64
C ASN A 73 11.55 -8.58 15.06
N HIS A 74 11.32 -9.82 15.51
CA HIS A 74 10.13 -10.62 15.16
C HIS A 74 8.81 -9.86 15.32
N PHE A 75 8.70 -8.99 16.33
CA PHE A 75 7.52 -8.15 16.50
C PHE A 75 7.35 -7.17 15.33
N THR A 76 8.40 -6.45 14.97
CA THR A 76 8.39 -5.46 13.88
C THR A 76 8.05 -6.12 12.54
N LEU A 77 8.63 -7.29 12.25
CA LEU A 77 8.31 -8.06 11.04
C LEU A 77 6.82 -8.37 10.98
N LYS A 78 6.23 -8.90 12.06
CA LYS A 78 4.79 -9.21 12.11
C LYS A 78 3.93 -7.98 11.86
N VAL A 79 4.27 -6.85 12.50
CA VAL A 79 3.54 -5.59 12.31
C VAL A 79 3.61 -5.16 10.84
N MET A 80 4.77 -5.20 10.20
CA MET A 80 4.90 -4.85 8.78
C MET A 80 4.08 -5.75 7.86
N MET A 81 4.02 -7.06 8.14
CA MET A 81 3.18 -7.99 7.36
C MET A 81 1.68 -7.70 7.55
N VAL A 82 1.25 -7.39 8.78
CA VAL A 82 -0.14 -6.96 9.05
C VAL A 82 -0.46 -5.65 8.32
N THR A 83 0.48 -4.70 8.31
CA THR A 83 0.33 -3.45 7.55
C THR A 83 0.15 -3.71 6.05
N MET A 84 0.84 -4.70 5.46
CA MET A 84 0.65 -5.04 4.04
C MET A 84 -0.74 -5.62 3.74
N VAL A 85 -1.33 -6.35 4.69
CA VAL A 85 -2.73 -6.79 4.58
C VAL A 85 -3.67 -5.59 4.62
N ALA A 86 -3.48 -4.66 5.56
CA ALA A 86 -4.28 -3.44 5.62
C ALA A 86 -4.13 -2.58 4.33
N TYR A 87 -2.90 -2.50 3.81
CA TYR A 87 -2.55 -1.77 2.60
C TYR A 87 -3.32 -2.27 1.36
N LEU A 88 -3.62 -3.58 1.29
CA LEU A 88 -4.42 -4.16 0.20
C LEU A 88 -5.83 -3.56 0.10
N PHE A 89 -6.38 -3.07 1.21
CA PHE A 89 -7.72 -2.48 1.26
C PHE A 89 -7.73 -0.97 1.03
N ILE A 90 -6.59 -0.29 1.12
CA ILE A 90 -6.55 1.19 1.09
C ILE A 90 -7.16 1.76 -0.20
N PRO A 91 -6.76 1.32 -1.41
CA PRO A 91 -7.36 1.86 -2.62
C PRO A 91 -8.87 1.55 -2.68
N HIS A 92 -9.28 0.36 -2.25
CA HIS A 92 -10.67 -0.05 -2.32
C HIS A 92 -11.54 0.76 -1.37
N LEU A 93 -11.05 1.02 -0.16
CA LEU A 93 -11.71 1.87 0.82
C LEU A 93 -11.78 3.32 0.33
N TYR A 94 -10.69 3.86 -0.22
CA TYR A 94 -10.67 5.20 -0.78
C TYR A 94 -11.76 5.38 -1.85
N PHE A 95 -11.84 4.47 -2.81
CA PHE A 95 -12.85 4.53 -3.86
C PHE A 95 -14.26 4.22 -3.36
N TYR A 96 -14.42 3.46 -2.28
CA TYR A 96 -15.73 3.28 -1.66
C TYR A 96 -16.20 4.57 -0.97
N LEU A 97 -15.32 5.24 -0.22
CA LEU A 97 -15.63 6.47 0.48
C LEU A 97 -15.95 7.63 -0.47
N ILE A 98 -15.19 7.76 -1.58
CA ILE A 98 -15.47 8.81 -2.57
C ILE A 98 -16.83 8.57 -3.22
N SER A 99 -17.14 7.35 -3.67
CA SER A 99 -18.43 7.04 -4.30
C SER A 99 -19.61 7.20 -3.34
N ALA A 100 -19.45 6.78 -2.08
CA ALA A 100 -20.50 6.94 -1.06
C ALA A 100 -20.71 8.41 -0.66
N ALA A 101 -19.67 9.24 -0.74
CA ALA A 101 -19.80 10.68 -0.55
C ALA A 101 -20.55 11.31 -1.72
N ASP A 102 -20.14 11.01 -2.96
CA ASP A 102 -20.77 11.54 -4.18
C ASP A 102 -22.28 11.21 -4.23
N GLU A 103 -22.65 9.96 -3.95
CA GLU A 103 -24.05 9.51 -3.92
C GLU A 103 -24.92 10.31 -2.92
N ARG A 104 -24.33 10.70 -1.77
CA ARG A 104 -25.05 11.45 -0.73
C ARG A 104 -25.28 12.91 -1.11
N TYR A 105 -24.38 13.52 -1.88
CA TYR A 105 -24.49 14.92 -2.28
C TYR A 105 -25.34 15.08 -3.55
N GLU A 106 -25.28 14.14 -4.50
CA GLU A 106 -26.18 14.15 -5.67
C GLU A 106 -27.67 14.04 -5.25
N ASP A 107 -28.00 13.16 -4.30
CA ASP A 107 -29.37 13.01 -3.78
C ASP A 107 -29.90 14.29 -3.07
N THR A 108 -29.02 15.06 -2.44
CA THR A 108 -29.41 16.31 -1.76
C THR A 108 -29.70 17.44 -2.76
N ASP A 109 -28.90 17.53 -3.83
CA ASP A 109 -29.09 18.55 -4.87
C ASP A 109 -30.37 18.30 -5.69
N ASP A 110 -30.69 17.05 -6.00
CA ASP A 110 -31.94 16.67 -6.69
C ASP A 110 -33.19 16.96 -5.83
N ILE A 111 -33.15 16.65 -4.53
CA ILE A 111 -34.27 16.97 -3.60
C ILE A 111 -34.48 18.49 -3.45
N MET A 112 -33.40 19.27 -3.44
CA MET A 112 -33.48 20.74 -3.39
C MET A 112 -34.04 21.33 -4.69
N GLN A 113 -33.76 20.69 -5.83
CA GLN A 113 -34.25 21.14 -7.14
C GLN A 113 -35.74 20.85 -7.35
N ASP A 114 -36.24 19.71 -6.86
CA ASP A 114 -37.67 19.36 -6.92
C ASP A 114 -38.52 20.15 -5.91
N THR A 115 -37.96 20.58 -4.77
CA THR A 115 -38.70 21.40 -3.78
C THR A 115 -38.90 22.85 -4.25
N ASN A 116 -38.10 23.32 -5.20
CA ASN A 116 -38.15 24.69 -5.73
C ASN A 116 -38.97 24.82 -7.04
N LYS A 117 -39.72 23.78 -7.41
CA LYS A 117 -40.53 23.72 -8.63
C LYS A 117 -42.01 23.60 -8.29
#